data_AF-A0A2I3HRG6-F1
#
_entry.id   AF-A0A2I3HRG6-F1
#
_cell.length_a   1.000
_cell.length_b   1.000
_cell.length_c   1.000
_cell.angle_alpha   90.00
_cell.angle_beta   90.00
_cell.angle_gamma   90.00
#
_symmetry.space_group_name_H-M   'P 1'
#
loop_
_entity.id
_entity.type
_entity.pdbx_description
1 polymer ?
#
loop_
_entity_poly.entity_id
_entity_poly.type
_entity_poly.pdbx_seq_one_letter_code
_entity_poly.pdbx_strand_id
1 'polypeptide(L)'
;MGRCCFYTAGTLSLLLLVTSVTLLVARVFQKAVDQSIEKKIVLRNGTEAFDSWEKPPLPVYTQFYFFNVTNPEEILRGETPRVEEVGPYTYRELRNKANIQFGDNGTTISAVSNKAYVFERDQSVGDPKIDLIRTLNIPVLTVIEWSQVHFLREIIEAMLKAYQQKLFVTHTVDELLWGYKDEILSLIHVFRPDISPYFGLFYEKNGTNDGDYVFLTGEDNYLNFTKIVEWNGKTSLDWWITDKCNMINGTDGDSFHPLITKDEILYVFPSDFCRSVYITFSDYESVQGLPAFRYRVPAEILANTSDNAGFCIPEGNCLGSGVLNVSICKNGAPIIMSFPHFYQADERFVSAIEGMHPNKEDHETFVDINPLTGIILKAAKRFQINIYVKKLDDFVETGDIRTMVFPVMYLNEGTADERAPLIRT
;
A
#
# COMPACT_ATOMS: atom_id res chain seq x y z
N MET A 1 -6.24 -24.30 72.95
CA MET A 1 -5.58 -24.39 71.63
C MET A 1 -6.31 -23.65 70.50
N GLY A 2 -7.66 -23.61 70.44
CA GLY A 2 -8.37 -22.97 69.32
C GLY A 2 -8.13 -21.47 69.09
N ARG A 3 -7.98 -20.65 70.15
CA ARG A 3 -7.79 -19.19 70.01
C ARG A 3 -6.52 -18.77 69.28
N CYS A 4 -5.42 -19.52 69.43
CA CYS A 4 -4.14 -19.18 68.79
C CYS A 4 -4.21 -19.40 67.26
N CYS A 5 -4.86 -20.49 66.82
CA CYS A 5 -5.09 -20.77 65.39
C CYS A 5 -5.93 -19.69 64.70
N PHE A 6 -6.92 -19.11 65.39
CA PHE A 6 -7.74 -18.04 64.81
C PHE A 6 -6.95 -16.75 64.58
N TYR A 7 -6.07 -16.37 65.52
CA TYR A 7 -5.22 -15.20 65.33
C TYR A 7 -4.16 -15.42 64.26
N THR A 8 -3.53 -16.59 64.19
CA THR A 8 -2.55 -16.90 63.14
C THR A 8 -3.17 -17.01 61.75
N ALA A 9 -4.38 -17.60 61.65
CA ALA A 9 -5.09 -17.67 60.38
C ALA A 9 -5.57 -16.28 59.94
N GLY A 10 -6.04 -15.44 60.88
CA GLY A 10 -6.44 -14.06 60.61
C GLY A 10 -5.29 -13.17 60.15
N THR A 11 -4.12 -13.25 60.81
CA THR A 11 -2.93 -12.48 60.41
C THR A 11 -2.37 -12.94 59.07
N LEU A 12 -2.33 -14.26 58.81
CA LEU A 12 -1.90 -14.79 57.51
C LEU A 12 -2.85 -14.38 56.38
N SER A 13 -4.16 -14.41 56.62
CA SER A 13 -5.16 -13.97 55.64
C SER A 13 -5.04 -12.47 55.34
N LEU A 14 -4.80 -11.64 56.36
CA LEU A 14 -4.58 -10.20 56.18
C LEU A 14 -3.29 -9.92 55.42
N LEU A 15 -2.21 -10.65 55.71
CA LEU A 15 -0.94 -10.56 54.98
C LEU A 15 -1.11 -10.95 53.51
N LEU A 16 -1.80 -12.05 53.22
CA LEU A 16 -2.08 -12.49 51.85
C LEU A 16 -2.97 -11.48 51.09
N LEU A 17 -3.92 -10.86 51.78
CA LEU A 17 -4.76 -9.83 51.19
C LEU A 17 -3.96 -8.55 50.90
N VAL A 18 -3.11 -8.11 51.84
CA VAL A 18 -2.23 -6.95 51.64
C VAL A 18 -1.20 -7.21 50.53
N THR A 19 -0.63 -8.41 50.44
CA THR A 19 0.28 -8.77 49.34
C THR A 19 -0.44 -8.88 48.01
N SER A 20 -1.64 -9.47 47.97
CA SER A 20 -2.45 -9.52 46.74
C SER A 20 -2.84 -8.12 46.25
N VAL A 21 -3.29 -7.24 47.15
CA VAL A 21 -3.63 -5.84 46.82
C VAL A 21 -2.38 -5.07 46.39
N THR A 22 -1.23 -5.24 47.06
CA THR A 22 0.00 -4.56 46.64
C THR A 22 0.51 -5.07 45.29
N LEU A 23 0.45 -6.37 45.00
CA LEU A 23 0.80 -6.93 43.69
C LEU A 23 -0.14 -6.44 42.58
N LEU A 24 -1.45 -6.35 42.86
CA LEU A 24 -2.45 -5.83 41.95
C LEU A 24 -2.24 -4.34 41.66
N VAL A 25 -2.08 -3.53 42.70
CA VAL A 25 -1.83 -2.07 42.59
C VAL A 25 -0.50 -1.78 41.91
N ALA A 26 0.54 -2.56 42.21
CA ALA A 26 1.87 -2.41 41.59
C ALA A 26 1.95 -3.00 40.17
N ARG A 27 0.87 -3.61 39.66
CA ARG A 27 0.79 -4.20 38.30
C ARG A 27 1.95 -5.15 37.99
N VAL A 28 2.41 -5.92 38.99
CA VAL A 28 3.63 -6.75 38.87
C VAL A 28 3.48 -7.81 37.77
N PHE A 29 2.30 -8.44 37.68
CA PHE A 29 2.04 -9.43 36.63
C PHE A 29 2.05 -8.82 35.23
N GLN A 30 1.44 -7.63 35.04
CA GLN A 30 1.47 -6.93 33.75
C GLN A 30 2.91 -6.61 33.34
N LYS A 31 3.71 -6.04 34.24
CA LYS A 31 5.13 -5.76 33.96
C LYS A 31 5.92 -7.02 33.60
N ALA A 32 5.64 -8.15 34.24
CA ALA A 32 6.30 -9.42 33.92
C ALA A 32 5.90 -9.94 32.52
N VAL A 33 4.63 -9.78 32.13
CA VAL A 33 4.16 -10.08 30.78
C VAL A 33 4.83 -9.16 29.75
N ASP A 34 4.79 -7.85 29.98
CA ASP A 34 5.39 -6.85 29.09
C ASP A 34 6.87 -7.15 28.85
N GLN A 35 7.65 -7.37 29.91
CA GLN A 35 9.06 -7.77 29.81
C GLN A 35 9.29 -9.10 29.08
N SER A 36 8.35 -10.04 29.17
CA SER A 36 8.43 -11.29 28.42
C SER A 36 8.14 -11.09 26.94
N ILE A 37 7.24 -10.17 26.60
CA ILE A 37 6.90 -9.84 25.22
C ILE A 37 8.05 -9.08 24.57
N GLU A 38 8.59 -8.06 25.23
CA GLU A 38 9.75 -7.28 24.77
C GLU A 38 10.95 -8.17 24.41
N LYS A 39 11.18 -9.26 25.16
CA LYS A 39 12.29 -10.19 24.90
C LYS A 39 12.00 -11.25 23.84
N LYS A 40 10.73 -11.51 23.54
CA LYS A 40 10.31 -12.54 22.58
C LYS A 40 10.09 -11.96 21.19
N ILE A 41 9.69 -10.69 21.10
CA ILE A 41 9.39 -9.99 19.85
C ILE A 41 10.62 -9.17 19.46
N VAL A 42 11.63 -9.89 18.98
CA VAL A 42 12.90 -9.36 18.48
C VAL A 42 13.31 -10.19 17.27
N LEU A 43 13.82 -9.56 16.21
CA LEU A 43 14.33 -10.28 15.05
C LEU A 43 15.69 -10.91 15.37
N ARG A 44 15.65 -12.16 15.85
CA ARG A 44 16.84 -12.95 16.15
C ARG A 44 16.61 -14.42 15.81
N ASN A 45 17.62 -15.08 15.24
CA ASN A 45 17.58 -16.51 14.96
C ASN A 45 17.11 -17.32 16.19
N GLY A 46 16.10 -18.18 15.99
CA GLY A 46 15.51 -19.02 17.02
C GLY A 46 14.32 -18.39 17.78
N THR A 47 13.91 -17.17 17.43
CA THR A 47 12.65 -16.58 17.92
C THR A 47 11.52 -16.85 16.93
N GLU A 48 10.31 -17.11 17.45
CA GLU A 48 9.10 -17.26 16.61
C GLU A 48 8.78 -15.99 15.81
N ALA A 49 9.14 -14.82 16.35
CA ALA A 49 8.99 -13.54 15.68
C ALA A 49 9.85 -13.46 14.41
N PHE A 50 11.10 -13.92 14.47
CA PHE A 50 11.98 -14.00 13.30
C PHE A 50 11.43 -14.99 12.25
N ASP A 51 11.02 -16.19 12.66
CA ASP A 51 10.50 -17.20 11.72
C ASP A 51 9.24 -16.69 11.00
N SER A 52 8.35 -16.01 11.73
CA SER A 52 7.13 -15.40 11.18
C SER A 52 7.43 -14.19 10.29
N TRP A 53 8.47 -13.42 10.60
CA TRP A 53 8.92 -12.29 9.78
C TRP A 53 9.59 -12.76 8.48
N GLU A 54 10.43 -13.80 8.55
CA GLU A 54 11.08 -14.40 7.38
C GLU A 54 10.05 -15.00 6.44
N LYS A 55 9.08 -15.76 6.98
CA LYS A 55 8.04 -16.45 6.23
C LYS A 55 6.68 -16.23 6.90
N PRO A 56 5.96 -15.17 6.51
CA PRO A 56 4.65 -14.86 7.07
C PRO A 56 3.69 -16.05 6.98
N PRO A 57 3.12 -16.51 8.12
CA PRO A 57 2.27 -17.70 8.14
C PRO A 57 0.85 -17.44 7.62
N LEU A 58 0.41 -16.17 7.64
CA LEU A 58 -0.92 -15.78 7.20
C LEU A 58 -0.96 -15.57 5.69
N PRO A 59 -1.87 -16.22 4.95
CA PRO A 59 -2.02 -15.98 3.53
C PRO A 59 -2.59 -14.58 3.30
N VAL A 60 -1.90 -13.83 2.44
CA VAL A 60 -2.34 -12.51 1.96
C VAL A 60 -2.88 -12.66 0.56
N TYR A 61 -3.94 -11.92 0.25
CA TYR A 61 -4.55 -11.89 -1.07
C TYR A 61 -4.57 -10.45 -1.57
N THR A 62 -4.25 -10.27 -2.84
CA THR A 62 -4.50 -9.03 -3.57
C THR A 62 -5.65 -9.26 -4.55
N GLN A 63 -6.69 -8.44 -4.43
CA GLN A 63 -7.84 -8.42 -5.32
C GLN A 63 -7.79 -7.17 -6.18
N PHE A 64 -7.84 -7.33 -7.50
CA PHE A 64 -7.83 -6.23 -8.44
C PHE A 64 -9.23 -5.93 -8.98
N TYR A 65 -9.56 -4.65 -9.07
CA TYR A 65 -10.84 -4.15 -9.58
C TYR A 65 -10.55 -3.07 -10.62
N PHE A 66 -11.03 -3.26 -11.85
CA PHE A 66 -10.78 -2.37 -12.98
C PHE A 66 -12.00 -1.49 -13.27
N PHE A 67 -11.75 -0.31 -13.85
CA PHE A 67 -12.80 0.55 -14.36
C PHE A 67 -12.87 0.45 -15.89
N ASN A 68 -13.86 -0.30 -16.38
CA ASN A 68 -14.06 -0.52 -17.81
C ASN A 68 -14.81 0.68 -18.42
N VAL A 69 -14.20 1.34 -19.41
CA VAL A 69 -14.73 2.55 -20.03
C VAL A 69 -15.85 2.22 -21.02
N THR A 70 -17.02 2.84 -20.86
CA THR A 70 -18.21 2.52 -21.68
C THR A 70 -18.38 3.45 -22.88
N ASN A 71 -17.93 4.71 -22.80
CA ASN A 71 -18.16 5.77 -23.80
C ASN A 71 -16.87 6.48 -24.29
N PRO A 72 -15.87 5.75 -24.84
CA PRO A 72 -14.56 6.33 -25.17
C PRO A 72 -14.62 7.46 -26.22
N GLU A 73 -15.49 7.35 -27.23
CA GLU A 73 -15.61 8.34 -28.30
C GLU A 73 -16.27 9.63 -27.79
N GLU A 74 -17.27 9.51 -26.93
CA GLU A 74 -17.92 10.63 -26.24
C GLU A 74 -16.91 11.38 -25.36
N ILE A 75 -16.05 10.65 -24.64
CA ILE A 75 -14.99 11.25 -23.82
C ILE A 75 -14.02 12.07 -24.67
N LEU A 76 -13.63 11.56 -25.85
CA LEU A 76 -12.79 12.29 -26.80
C LEU A 76 -13.46 13.53 -27.39
N ARG A 77 -14.80 13.65 -27.31
CA ARG A 77 -15.57 14.86 -27.65
C ARG A 77 -15.82 15.78 -26.45
N GLY A 78 -15.23 15.48 -25.29
CA GLY A 78 -15.35 16.27 -24.07
C GLY A 78 -16.62 16.00 -23.25
N GLU A 79 -17.30 14.87 -23.46
CA GLU A 79 -18.39 14.42 -22.59
C GLU A 79 -17.86 13.83 -21.27
N THR A 80 -18.75 13.61 -20.30
CA THR A 80 -18.38 13.01 -19.00
C THR A 80 -18.05 11.52 -19.18
N PRO A 81 -16.90 11.03 -18.70
CA PRO A 81 -16.59 9.60 -18.71
C PRO A 81 -17.58 8.79 -17.88
N ARG A 82 -17.92 7.60 -18.39
CA ARG A 82 -18.75 6.59 -17.73
C ARG A 82 -17.97 5.29 -17.64
N VAL A 83 -17.77 4.80 -16.43
CA VAL A 83 -17.06 3.55 -16.17
C VAL A 83 -17.92 2.54 -15.42
N GLU A 84 -17.68 1.26 -15.68
CA GLU A 84 -18.24 0.15 -14.93
C GLU A 84 -17.12 -0.58 -14.20
N GLU A 85 -17.30 -0.87 -12.91
CA GLU A 85 -16.36 -1.65 -12.13
C GLU A 85 -16.38 -3.13 -12.55
N VAL A 86 -15.21 -3.74 -12.70
CA VAL A 86 -15.03 -5.15 -13.04
C VAL A 86 -14.02 -5.79 -12.10
N GLY A 87 -14.48 -6.71 -11.25
CA GLY A 87 -13.65 -7.45 -10.31
C GLY A 87 -14.48 -8.30 -9.33
N PRO A 88 -13.82 -8.96 -8.35
CA PRO A 88 -12.37 -9.01 -8.19
C PRO A 88 -11.68 -10.01 -9.12
N TYR A 89 -10.41 -9.74 -9.44
CA TYR A 89 -9.43 -10.76 -9.87
C TYR A 89 -8.48 -11.03 -8.70
N THR A 90 -8.62 -12.20 -8.10
CA THR A 90 -7.98 -12.55 -6.83
C THR A 90 -6.68 -13.30 -7.05
N TYR A 91 -5.61 -12.81 -6.42
CA TYR A 91 -4.30 -13.43 -6.41
C TYR A 91 -3.84 -13.66 -4.98
N ARG A 92 -3.48 -14.89 -4.64
CA ARG A 92 -2.81 -15.21 -3.39
C ARG A 92 -1.33 -14.84 -3.48
N GLU A 93 -0.83 -14.18 -2.47
CA GLU A 93 0.57 -13.79 -2.39
C GLU A 93 1.43 -14.88 -1.77
N LEU A 94 2.61 -15.07 -2.35
CA LEU A 94 3.71 -15.81 -1.74
C LEU A 94 4.73 -14.78 -1.28
N ARG A 95 4.92 -14.66 0.04
CA ARG A 95 5.86 -13.71 0.65
C ARG A 95 6.97 -14.44 1.37
N ASN A 96 8.19 -13.95 1.20
CA ASN A 96 9.31 -14.33 2.03
C ASN A 96 10.39 -13.25 2.02
N LYS A 97 11.11 -13.12 3.14
CA LYS A 97 12.34 -12.35 3.18
C LYS A 97 13.48 -13.20 2.60
N ALA A 98 14.39 -12.58 1.87
CA ALA A 98 15.58 -13.22 1.33
C ALA A 98 16.82 -12.33 1.53
N ASN A 99 18.00 -12.89 1.22
CA ASN A 99 19.30 -12.21 1.38
C ASN A 99 19.52 -11.66 2.79
N ILE A 100 19.06 -12.39 3.80
CA ILE A 100 19.04 -11.93 5.19
C ILE A 100 20.46 -11.87 5.74
N GLN A 101 20.87 -10.71 6.25
CA GLN A 101 22.16 -10.52 6.92
C GLN A 101 21.99 -9.70 8.20
N PHE A 102 22.54 -10.20 9.31
CA PHE A 102 22.56 -9.47 10.58
C PHE A 102 23.72 -8.49 10.61
N GLY A 103 23.46 -7.25 11.05
CA GLY A 103 24.44 -6.20 11.23
C GLY A 103 24.55 -5.74 12.69
N ASP A 104 25.57 -4.93 13.00
CA ASP A 104 25.70 -4.18 14.25
C ASP A 104 25.51 -5.00 15.54
N ASN A 105 26.13 -6.18 15.61
CA ASN A 105 25.97 -7.14 16.72
C ASN A 105 24.52 -7.55 17.01
N GLY A 106 23.65 -7.55 15.99
CA GLY A 106 22.26 -8.01 16.05
C GLY A 106 21.21 -6.91 16.23
N THR A 107 21.59 -5.63 16.22
CA THR A 107 20.63 -4.51 16.29
C THR A 107 20.02 -4.16 14.93
N THR A 108 20.72 -4.47 13.83
CA THR A 108 20.23 -4.29 12.46
C THR A 108 20.12 -5.61 11.72
N ILE A 109 19.22 -5.67 10.74
CA ILE A 109 19.05 -6.80 9.85
C ILE A 109 18.71 -6.29 8.44
N SER A 110 19.50 -6.68 7.44
CA SER A 110 19.21 -6.38 6.04
C SER A 110 18.50 -7.56 5.37
N ALA A 111 17.55 -7.26 4.49
CA ALA A 111 16.81 -8.24 3.71
C ALA A 111 16.09 -7.60 2.51
N VAL A 112 15.65 -8.44 1.59
CA VAL A 112 14.69 -8.07 0.54
C VAL A 112 13.35 -8.77 0.78
N SER A 113 12.25 -8.10 0.45
CA SER A 113 10.89 -8.65 0.57
C SER A 113 10.41 -9.18 -0.78
N ASN A 114 10.55 -10.48 -1.02
CA ASN A 114 10.06 -11.09 -2.26
C ASN A 114 8.54 -11.29 -2.20
N LYS A 115 7.86 -10.98 -3.31
CA LYS A 115 6.42 -11.18 -3.47
C LYS A 115 6.13 -11.82 -4.83
N ALA A 116 5.34 -12.89 -4.82
CA ALA A 116 4.78 -13.49 -6.04
C ALA A 116 3.26 -13.62 -5.93
N TYR A 117 2.58 -13.67 -7.07
CA TYR A 117 1.12 -13.68 -7.17
C TYR A 117 0.66 -14.96 -7.87
N VAL A 118 -0.23 -15.69 -7.21
CA VAL A 118 -0.83 -16.93 -7.71
C VAL A 118 -2.33 -16.69 -7.89
N PHE A 119 -2.81 -16.78 -9.13
CA PHE A 119 -4.21 -16.52 -9.46
C PHE A 119 -5.15 -17.58 -8.87
N GLU A 120 -6.23 -17.15 -8.23
CA GLU A 120 -7.27 -18.01 -7.64
C GLU A 120 -8.59 -17.81 -8.42
N ARG A 121 -8.84 -18.69 -9.40
CA ARG A 121 -9.98 -18.55 -10.33
C ARG A 121 -11.34 -18.63 -9.63
N ASP A 122 -11.48 -19.50 -8.64
CA ASP A 122 -12.72 -19.72 -7.89
C ASP A 122 -13.12 -18.51 -7.02
N GLN A 123 -12.15 -17.66 -6.68
CA GLN A 123 -12.36 -16.42 -5.92
C GLN A 123 -12.39 -15.17 -6.83
N SER A 124 -12.49 -15.36 -8.15
CA SER A 124 -12.43 -14.29 -9.15
C SER A 124 -13.68 -14.26 -10.02
N VAL A 125 -14.05 -13.07 -10.50
CA VAL A 125 -15.22 -12.88 -11.37
C VAL A 125 -15.09 -13.65 -12.70
N GLY A 126 -13.88 -13.75 -13.24
CA GLY A 126 -13.63 -14.41 -14.53
C GLY A 126 -12.18 -14.83 -14.71
N ASP A 127 -11.78 -15.13 -15.95
CA ASP A 127 -10.41 -15.51 -16.31
C ASP A 127 -9.68 -14.27 -16.84
N PRO A 128 -8.63 -13.77 -16.15
CA PRO A 128 -7.96 -12.54 -16.54
C PRO A 128 -7.28 -12.61 -17.90
N LYS A 129 -7.02 -13.81 -18.44
CA LYS A 129 -6.46 -14.01 -19.79
C LYS A 129 -7.50 -13.92 -20.91
N ILE A 130 -8.78 -13.86 -20.55
CA ILE A 130 -9.90 -13.81 -21.49
C ILE A 130 -10.66 -12.49 -21.33
N ASP A 131 -10.89 -12.08 -20.08
CA ASP A 131 -11.70 -10.90 -19.78
C ASP A 131 -10.99 -9.62 -20.23
N LEU A 132 -11.73 -8.80 -20.97
CA LEU A 132 -11.23 -7.59 -21.61
C LEU A 132 -11.61 -6.35 -20.81
N ILE A 133 -10.66 -5.44 -20.64
CA ILE A 133 -10.86 -4.12 -20.07
C ILE A 133 -10.45 -3.08 -21.11
N ARG A 134 -11.34 -2.11 -21.33
CA ARG A 134 -11.06 -0.92 -22.12
C ARG A 134 -10.73 0.25 -21.21
N THR A 135 -9.53 0.80 -21.34
CA THR A 135 -9.06 1.94 -20.54
C THR A 135 -8.06 2.79 -21.32
N LEU A 136 -7.44 3.77 -20.67
CA LEU A 136 -6.46 4.67 -21.29
C LEU A 136 -5.21 3.91 -21.75
N ASN A 137 -4.64 4.36 -22.86
CA ASN A 137 -3.35 3.92 -23.39
C ASN A 137 -2.23 4.59 -22.59
N ILE A 138 -1.87 3.98 -21.45
CA ILE A 138 -0.88 4.50 -20.51
C ILE A 138 0.52 4.63 -21.16
N PRO A 139 1.01 3.68 -21.98
CA PRO A 139 2.27 3.86 -22.72
C PRO A 139 2.31 5.15 -23.54
N VAL A 140 1.29 5.38 -24.36
CA VAL A 140 1.21 6.59 -25.20
C VAL A 140 1.15 7.85 -24.33
N LEU A 141 0.33 7.87 -23.28
CA LEU A 141 0.27 9.02 -22.37
C LEU A 141 1.60 9.30 -21.65
N THR A 142 2.35 8.25 -21.31
CA THR A 142 3.68 8.37 -20.70
C THR A 142 4.69 8.98 -21.67
N VAL A 143 4.71 8.50 -22.91
CA VAL A 143 5.60 9.02 -23.95
C VAL A 143 5.23 10.46 -24.31
N ILE A 144 3.94 10.81 -24.35
CA ILE A 144 3.47 12.19 -24.51
C ILE A 144 4.00 13.07 -23.37
N GLU A 145 3.94 12.62 -22.12
CA GLU A 145 4.46 13.39 -20.98
C GLU A 145 5.99 13.58 -21.08
N TRP A 146 6.74 12.54 -21.44
CA TRP A 146 8.18 12.66 -21.71
C TRP A 146 8.49 13.67 -22.81
N SER A 147 7.63 13.76 -23.82
CA SER A 147 7.76 14.69 -24.94
C SER A 147 7.59 16.16 -24.51
N GLN A 148 6.84 16.42 -23.44
CA GLN A 148 6.66 17.77 -22.88
C GLN A 148 7.89 18.22 -22.07
N VAL A 149 8.62 17.27 -21.49
CA VAL A 149 9.80 17.51 -20.65
C VAL A 149 11.10 17.54 -21.46
N HIS A 150 11.15 16.88 -22.64
CA HIS A 150 12.35 16.76 -23.47
C HIS A 150 12.20 17.32 -24.89
N PHE A 151 13.33 17.60 -25.54
CA PHE A 151 13.43 18.14 -26.92
C PHE A 151 12.99 17.17 -28.03
N LEU A 152 12.43 15.99 -27.70
CA LEU A 152 12.04 14.96 -28.68
C LEU A 152 10.55 15.03 -29.08
N ARG A 153 9.87 16.14 -28.80
CA ARG A 153 8.43 16.35 -29.02
C ARG A 153 7.96 16.04 -30.45
N GLU A 154 8.62 16.62 -31.44
CA GLU A 154 8.25 16.46 -32.86
C GLU A 154 8.41 15.02 -33.35
N ILE A 155 9.40 14.29 -32.83
CA ILE A 155 9.63 12.88 -33.22
C ILE A 155 8.53 12.00 -32.63
N ILE A 156 8.20 12.19 -31.36
CA ILE A 156 7.15 11.45 -30.68
C ILE A 156 5.81 11.70 -31.36
N GLU A 157 5.47 12.95 -31.62
CA GLU A 157 4.24 13.33 -32.35
C GLU A 157 4.18 12.66 -33.73
N ALA A 158 5.26 12.73 -34.51
CA ALA A 158 5.33 12.11 -35.83
C ALA A 158 5.15 10.58 -35.76
N MET A 159 5.71 9.91 -34.76
CA MET A 159 5.53 8.47 -34.55
C MET A 159 4.07 8.14 -34.19
N LEU A 160 3.47 8.83 -33.20
CA LEU A 160 2.09 8.56 -32.78
C LEU A 160 1.11 8.71 -33.96
N LYS A 161 1.30 9.75 -34.77
CA LYS A 161 0.51 10.00 -35.98
C LYS A 161 0.74 8.96 -37.08
N ALA A 162 1.98 8.57 -37.34
CA ALA A 162 2.32 7.59 -38.38
C ALA A 162 1.75 6.20 -38.07
N TYR A 163 1.73 5.83 -36.79
CA TYR A 163 1.24 4.52 -36.31
C TYR A 163 -0.22 4.56 -35.81
N GLN A 164 -0.92 5.69 -35.99
CA GLN A 164 -2.36 5.83 -35.72
C GLN A 164 -2.77 5.37 -34.31
N GLN A 165 -1.99 5.76 -33.31
CA GLN A 165 -2.25 5.37 -31.93
C GLN A 165 -3.58 5.92 -31.42
N LYS A 166 -4.21 5.19 -30.50
CA LYS A 166 -5.48 5.57 -29.86
C LYS A 166 -5.27 5.86 -28.39
N LEU A 167 -6.03 6.84 -27.88
CA LEU A 167 -6.02 7.17 -26.45
C LEU A 167 -6.69 6.09 -25.59
N PHE A 168 -7.69 5.39 -26.11
CA PHE A 168 -8.33 4.25 -25.44
C PHE A 168 -7.97 2.95 -26.14
N VAL A 169 -7.53 1.97 -25.36
CA VAL A 169 -7.13 0.63 -25.81
C VAL A 169 -7.91 -0.43 -25.05
N THR A 170 -7.94 -1.64 -25.61
CA THR A 170 -8.61 -2.79 -24.97
C THR A 170 -7.60 -3.93 -24.91
N HIS A 171 -7.36 -4.40 -23.70
CA HIS A 171 -6.44 -5.49 -23.39
C HIS A 171 -7.11 -6.45 -22.41
N THR A 172 -6.56 -7.65 -22.31
CA THR A 172 -6.93 -8.57 -21.24
C THR A 172 -6.47 -8.04 -19.88
N VAL A 173 -7.10 -8.49 -18.80
CA VAL A 173 -6.66 -8.14 -17.43
C VAL A 173 -5.23 -8.63 -17.16
N ASP A 174 -4.88 -9.81 -17.65
CA ASP A 174 -3.53 -10.39 -17.54
C ASP A 174 -2.48 -9.49 -18.22
N GLU A 175 -2.77 -8.98 -19.42
CA GLU A 175 -1.92 -8.02 -20.13
C GLU A 175 -1.75 -6.70 -19.36
N LEU A 176 -2.85 -6.10 -18.87
CA LEU A 176 -2.80 -4.84 -18.14
C LEU A 176 -2.02 -4.96 -16.81
N LEU A 177 -2.14 -6.08 -16.10
CA LEU A 177 -1.42 -6.33 -14.86
C LEU A 177 0.03 -6.71 -15.13
N TRP A 178 0.27 -7.77 -15.88
CA TRP A 178 1.56 -8.45 -15.92
C TRP A 178 2.43 -8.07 -17.11
N GLY A 179 1.87 -7.40 -18.11
CA GLY A 179 2.61 -6.85 -19.23
C GLY A 179 2.03 -7.22 -20.59
N TYR A 180 2.01 -6.25 -21.49
CA TYR A 180 1.88 -6.46 -22.92
C TYR A 180 2.94 -5.66 -23.67
N LYS A 181 3.23 -6.09 -24.91
CA LYS A 181 4.17 -5.39 -25.78
C LYS A 181 3.48 -4.21 -26.44
N ASP A 182 3.98 -2.99 -26.20
CA ASP A 182 3.45 -1.78 -26.80
C ASP A 182 4.24 -1.43 -28.08
N GLU A 183 3.52 -0.96 -29.11
CA GLU A 183 4.11 -0.67 -30.41
C GLU A 183 5.06 0.54 -30.35
N ILE A 184 4.68 1.60 -29.65
CA ILE A 184 5.48 2.83 -29.53
C ILE A 184 6.70 2.59 -28.64
N LEU A 185 6.53 1.92 -27.51
CA LEU A 185 7.65 1.54 -26.67
C LEU A 185 8.62 0.61 -27.41
N SER A 186 8.10 -0.29 -28.26
CA SER A 186 8.95 -1.16 -29.11
C SER A 186 9.78 -0.37 -30.11
N LEU A 187 9.22 0.68 -30.72
CA LEU A 187 9.96 1.55 -31.63
C LEU A 187 11.02 2.38 -30.90
N ILE A 188 10.68 2.92 -29.73
CA ILE A 188 11.61 3.67 -28.89
C ILE A 188 12.77 2.76 -28.43
N HIS A 189 12.47 1.52 -28.02
CA HIS A 189 13.45 0.54 -27.56
C HIS A 189 14.57 0.28 -28.58
N VAL A 190 14.28 0.33 -29.89
CA VAL A 190 15.28 0.17 -30.96
C VAL A 190 16.38 1.24 -30.87
N PHE A 191 16.03 2.47 -30.48
CA PHE A 191 16.96 3.59 -30.37
C PHE A 191 17.46 3.81 -28.93
N ARG A 192 16.67 3.41 -27.94
CA ARG A 192 16.93 3.53 -26.51
C ARG A 192 16.66 2.20 -25.81
N PRO A 193 17.63 1.26 -25.84
CA PRO A 193 17.45 -0.09 -25.29
C PRO A 193 17.18 -0.13 -23.78
N ASP A 194 17.43 0.97 -23.07
CA ASP A 194 17.11 1.15 -21.65
C ASP A 194 15.61 1.26 -21.37
N ILE A 195 14.80 1.64 -22.35
CA ILE A 195 13.34 1.71 -22.23
C ILE A 195 12.75 0.35 -22.63
N SER A 196 12.04 -0.31 -21.73
CA SER A 196 11.40 -1.60 -22.02
C SER A 196 10.31 -1.44 -23.10
N PRO A 197 10.20 -2.38 -24.06
CA PRO A 197 9.10 -2.41 -25.02
C PRO A 197 7.78 -2.93 -24.44
N TYR A 198 7.79 -3.37 -23.17
CA TYR A 198 6.62 -3.89 -22.47
C TYR A 198 6.11 -2.90 -21.43
N PHE A 199 4.79 -2.85 -21.26
CA PHE A 199 4.12 -2.10 -20.21
C PHE A 199 3.11 -2.98 -19.49
N GLY A 200 3.03 -2.83 -18.16
CA GLY A 200 2.00 -3.39 -17.31
C GLY A 200 2.03 -2.72 -15.94
N LEU A 201 0.89 -2.65 -15.26
CA LEU A 201 0.76 -1.99 -13.96
C LEU A 201 1.61 -2.65 -12.88
N PHE A 202 1.81 -3.96 -13.00
CA PHE A 202 2.64 -4.83 -12.16
C PHE A 202 3.67 -5.62 -13.01
N TYR A 203 4.09 -5.06 -14.14
CA TYR A 203 5.13 -5.66 -15.00
C TYR A 203 6.41 -5.94 -14.21
N GLU A 204 6.95 -7.15 -14.35
CA GLU A 204 8.14 -7.64 -13.64
C GLU A 204 8.08 -7.55 -12.09
N LYS A 205 6.88 -7.35 -11.50
CA LYS A 205 6.70 -7.41 -10.03
C LYS A 205 6.45 -8.82 -9.50
N ASN A 206 6.17 -9.80 -10.36
CA ASN A 206 5.87 -11.16 -9.93
C ASN A 206 7.16 -11.95 -9.67
N GLY A 207 7.37 -12.37 -8.42
CA GLY A 207 8.56 -13.13 -8.02
C GLY A 207 9.80 -12.26 -7.80
N THR A 208 9.61 -10.96 -7.61
CA THR A 208 10.68 -9.98 -7.37
C THR A 208 10.48 -9.29 -6.01
N ASN A 209 11.39 -8.39 -5.67
CA ASN A 209 11.32 -7.55 -4.47
C ASN A 209 11.29 -6.06 -4.86
N ASP A 210 10.98 -5.22 -3.89
CA ASP A 210 10.82 -3.78 -4.03
C ASP A 210 12.03 -2.98 -3.50
N GLY A 211 13.18 -3.64 -3.34
CA GLY A 211 14.44 -3.01 -2.94
C GLY A 211 15.12 -3.67 -1.74
N ASP A 212 16.34 -3.23 -1.49
CA ASP A 212 17.14 -3.63 -0.34
C ASP A 212 16.74 -2.81 0.88
N TYR A 213 16.33 -3.49 1.95
CA TYR A 213 15.97 -2.86 3.22
C TYR A 213 17.01 -3.16 4.29
N VAL A 214 17.24 -2.20 5.16
CA VAL A 214 17.87 -2.40 6.46
C VAL A 214 16.85 -2.04 7.54
N PHE A 215 16.57 -3.01 8.41
CA PHE A 215 15.61 -2.89 9.51
C PHE A 215 16.33 -2.88 10.86
N LEU A 216 15.68 -2.27 11.86
CA LEU A 216 16.02 -2.43 13.27
C LEU A 216 15.33 -3.68 13.84
N THR A 217 16.07 -4.49 14.58
CA THR A 217 15.59 -5.80 15.05
C THR A 217 14.70 -5.70 16.29
N GLY A 218 14.80 -4.62 17.05
CA GLY A 218 14.19 -4.46 18.37
C GLY A 218 15.07 -4.95 19.53
N GLU A 219 16.30 -5.41 19.28
CA GLU A 219 17.24 -5.85 20.32
C GLU A 219 17.72 -4.68 21.20
N ASP A 220 17.84 -3.48 20.64
CA ASP A 220 18.16 -2.25 21.36
C ASP A 220 16.95 -1.72 22.15
N ASN A 221 15.80 -1.64 21.49
CA ASN A 221 14.56 -1.13 22.02
C ASN A 221 13.39 -1.71 21.23
N TYR A 222 12.42 -2.33 21.93
CA TYR A 222 11.24 -2.92 21.29
C TYR A 222 10.45 -1.91 20.45
N LEU A 223 10.47 -0.62 20.81
CA LEU A 223 9.81 0.44 20.03
C LEU A 223 10.41 0.63 18.63
N ASN A 224 11.62 0.10 18.39
CA ASN A 224 12.30 0.12 17.10
C ASN A 224 12.10 -1.16 16.28
N PHE A 225 11.32 -2.12 16.77
CA PHE A 225 11.08 -3.39 16.09
C PHE A 225 10.59 -3.18 14.64
N THR A 226 11.30 -3.80 13.69
CA THR A 226 11.11 -3.75 12.23
C THR A 226 11.04 -2.34 11.61
N LYS A 227 11.56 -1.31 12.29
CA LYS A 227 11.67 0.03 11.70
C LYS A 227 12.69 0.03 10.58
N ILE A 228 12.37 0.74 9.50
CA ILE A 228 13.28 0.91 8.36
C ILE A 228 14.27 2.02 8.70
N VAL A 229 15.56 1.72 8.55
CA VAL A 229 16.64 2.72 8.65
C VAL A 229 17.19 3.10 7.29
N GLU A 230 17.14 2.17 6.34
CA GLU A 230 17.65 2.38 4.99
C GLU A 230 16.80 1.60 3.98
N TRP A 231 16.57 2.22 2.82
CA TRP A 231 15.98 1.59 1.65
C TRP A 231 16.82 1.94 0.42
N ASN A 232 17.28 0.94 -0.32
CA ASN A 232 18.13 1.08 -1.51
C ASN A 232 19.38 1.95 -1.29
N GLY A 233 20.11 1.77 -0.18
CA GLY A 233 21.32 2.54 0.09
C GLY A 233 21.07 3.93 0.68
N LYS A 234 19.81 4.33 0.90
CA LYS A 234 19.43 5.68 1.32
C LYS A 234 18.58 5.68 2.58
N THR A 235 18.86 6.61 3.48
CA THR A 235 18.08 6.85 4.72
C THR A 235 16.92 7.83 4.54
N SER A 236 16.80 8.42 3.35
CA SER A 236 15.72 9.33 2.96
C SER A 236 15.49 9.25 1.44
N LEU A 237 14.29 9.65 1.01
CA LEU A 237 13.93 9.77 -0.40
C LEU A 237 14.57 11.03 -1.01
N ASP A 238 14.64 11.07 -2.33
CA ASP A 238 15.15 12.21 -3.10
C ASP A 238 14.14 12.72 -4.14
N TRP A 239 12.87 12.37 -3.95
CA TRP A 239 11.80 12.70 -4.89
C TRP A 239 11.04 13.97 -4.54
N TRP A 240 10.83 14.23 -3.25
CA TRP A 240 9.93 15.28 -2.76
C TRP A 240 10.69 16.58 -2.47
N ILE A 241 9.96 17.68 -2.33
CA ILE A 241 10.56 19.03 -2.27
C ILE A 241 11.24 19.29 -0.92
N THR A 242 10.60 18.86 0.17
CA THR A 242 11.06 19.16 1.53
C THR A 242 11.67 17.94 2.20
N ASP A 243 12.69 18.15 3.04
CA ASP A 243 13.32 17.09 3.83
C ASP A 243 12.29 16.28 4.64
N LYS A 244 11.29 16.94 5.22
CA LYS A 244 10.19 16.29 5.97
C LYS A 244 9.41 15.30 5.11
N CYS A 245 9.11 15.66 3.85
CA CYS A 245 8.37 14.80 2.92
C CYS A 245 9.22 13.62 2.42
N ASN A 246 10.54 13.77 2.43
CA ASN A 246 11.49 12.74 2.04
C ASN A 246 11.85 11.75 3.16
N MET A 247 11.35 11.93 4.38
CA MET A 247 11.64 11.01 5.48
C MET A 247 11.05 9.62 5.23
N ILE A 248 11.85 8.58 5.45
CA ILE A 248 11.40 7.19 5.54
C ILE A 248 11.09 6.91 7.01
N ASN A 249 9.81 6.82 7.36
CA ASN A 249 9.35 6.70 8.74
C ASN A 249 8.61 5.37 8.95
N GLY A 250 8.89 4.74 10.09
CA GLY A 250 8.14 3.58 10.56
C GLY A 250 8.61 2.25 9.98
N THR A 251 7.67 1.33 9.78
CA THR A 251 7.93 -0.05 9.33
C THR A 251 7.51 -0.23 7.86
N ASP A 252 7.70 -1.43 7.31
CA ASP A 252 7.19 -1.81 5.97
C ASP A 252 5.66 -2.00 5.94
N GLY A 253 5.01 -2.00 7.11
CA GLY A 253 3.56 -2.12 7.28
C GLY A 253 3.06 -3.56 7.43
N ASP A 254 3.96 -4.55 7.40
CA ASP A 254 3.63 -5.96 7.59
C ASP A 254 3.68 -6.39 9.07
N SER A 255 4.32 -5.58 9.92
CA SER A 255 4.31 -5.74 11.38
C SER A 255 4.63 -4.42 12.10
N PHE A 256 4.33 -4.37 13.41
CA PHE A 256 4.54 -3.21 14.26
C PHE A 256 5.24 -3.61 15.56
N HIS A 257 5.75 -2.61 16.30
CA HIS A 257 6.32 -2.86 17.62
C HIS A 257 5.26 -3.39 18.61
N PRO A 258 5.67 -4.16 19.63
CA PRO A 258 4.76 -4.62 20.65
C PRO A 258 4.34 -3.49 21.61
N LEU A 259 3.38 -3.79 22.48
CA LEU A 259 2.87 -2.90 23.54
C LEU A 259 2.29 -1.58 23.02
N ILE A 260 1.52 -1.67 21.92
CA ILE A 260 0.85 -0.53 21.29
C ILE A 260 -0.21 0.04 22.23
N THR A 261 -0.27 1.36 22.25
CA THR A 261 -1.21 2.20 22.97
C THR A 261 -2.10 2.95 21.99
N LYS A 262 -3.36 3.16 22.36
CA LYS A 262 -4.34 3.84 21.48
C LYS A 262 -4.00 5.31 21.15
N ASP A 263 -3.13 5.94 21.95
CA ASP A 263 -2.82 7.36 21.84
C ASP A 263 -1.65 7.62 20.85
N GLU A 264 -1.00 6.55 20.38
CA GLU A 264 0.13 6.67 19.46
C GLU A 264 -0.26 6.61 17.99
N ILE A 265 0.57 7.24 17.16
CA ILE A 265 0.48 7.24 15.70
C ILE A 265 1.52 6.25 15.18
N LEU A 266 1.10 5.35 14.30
CA LEU A 266 2.00 4.37 13.69
C LEU A 266 2.38 4.83 12.28
N TYR A 267 3.67 4.93 12.00
CA TYR A 267 4.20 5.27 10.68
C TYR A 267 4.48 4.01 9.86
N VAL A 268 4.28 4.12 8.55
CA VAL A 268 4.53 3.06 7.58
C VAL A 268 5.15 3.67 6.32
N PHE A 269 6.13 2.99 5.73
CA PHE A 269 6.68 3.33 4.42
C PHE A 269 6.26 2.28 3.37
N PRO A 270 5.10 2.47 2.71
CA PRO A 270 4.72 1.65 1.56
C PRO A 270 5.46 2.11 0.31
N SER A 271 6.47 1.34 -0.12
CA SER A 271 7.32 1.64 -1.29
C SER A 271 6.49 1.92 -2.57
N ASP A 272 5.42 1.17 -2.81
CA ASP A 272 4.55 1.36 -3.97
C ASP A 272 3.82 2.71 -3.99
N PHE A 273 3.60 3.33 -2.81
CA PHE A 273 2.95 4.63 -2.63
C PHE A 273 3.94 5.81 -2.65
N CYS A 274 5.25 5.49 -2.71
CA CYS A 274 6.35 6.44 -2.88
C CYS A 274 6.54 7.50 -1.78
N ARG A 275 5.93 7.32 -0.61
CA ARG A 275 6.13 8.18 0.56
C ARG A 275 5.79 7.44 1.85
N SER A 276 6.30 7.96 2.96
CA SER A 276 5.82 7.55 4.28
C SER A 276 4.41 8.09 4.54
N VAL A 277 3.61 7.27 5.21
CA VAL A 277 2.25 7.59 5.69
C VAL A 277 2.15 7.25 7.16
N TYR A 278 1.06 7.66 7.79
CA TYR A 278 0.74 7.24 9.15
C TYR A 278 -0.70 6.79 9.26
N ILE A 279 -0.96 5.97 10.26
CA ILE A 279 -2.28 5.47 10.61
C ILE A 279 -2.60 5.86 12.05
N THR A 280 -3.88 6.12 12.32
CA THR A 280 -4.37 6.57 13.62
C THR A 280 -5.38 5.59 14.18
N PHE A 281 -5.41 5.47 15.50
CA PHE A 281 -6.39 4.65 16.19
C PHE A 281 -7.80 5.11 15.86
N SER A 282 -8.68 4.15 15.59
CA SER A 282 -10.08 4.40 15.32
C SER A 282 -10.98 3.73 16.36
N ASP A 283 -10.93 2.41 16.44
CA ASP A 283 -11.91 1.61 17.19
C ASP A 283 -11.26 0.39 17.85
N TYR A 284 -11.97 -0.19 18.83
CA TYR A 284 -11.63 -1.48 19.42
C TYR A 284 -12.32 -2.61 18.63
N GLU A 285 -11.57 -3.64 18.29
CA GLU A 285 -12.06 -4.79 17.52
C GLU A 285 -11.69 -6.12 18.20
N SER A 286 -12.35 -7.20 17.75
CA SER A 286 -11.94 -8.56 18.11
C SER A 286 -11.87 -9.43 16.86
N VAL A 287 -10.71 -10.03 16.63
CA VAL A 287 -10.46 -10.92 15.49
C VAL A 287 -10.18 -12.32 16.06
N GLN A 288 -11.05 -13.28 15.75
CA GLN A 288 -10.95 -14.66 16.25
C GLN A 288 -10.80 -14.77 17.79
N GLY A 289 -11.44 -13.85 18.53
CA GLY A 289 -11.39 -13.81 19.99
C GLY A 289 -10.15 -13.11 20.58
N LEU A 290 -9.22 -12.64 19.74
CA LEU A 290 -8.08 -11.83 20.15
C LEU A 290 -8.47 -10.34 20.15
N PRO A 291 -8.01 -9.54 21.11
CA PRO A 291 -8.22 -8.10 21.10
C PRO A 291 -7.38 -7.44 20.00
N ALA A 292 -7.96 -6.45 19.32
CA ALA A 292 -7.29 -5.68 18.29
C ALA A 292 -7.60 -4.18 18.41
N PHE A 293 -6.64 -3.35 18.06
CA PHE A 293 -6.85 -1.95 17.78
C PHE A 293 -6.98 -1.76 16.28
N ARG A 294 -8.09 -1.18 15.83
CA ARG A 294 -8.28 -0.80 14.44
C ARG A 294 -7.62 0.54 14.20
N TYR A 295 -6.60 0.54 13.37
CA TYR A 295 -5.97 1.74 12.83
C TYR A 295 -6.44 1.99 11.41
N ARG A 296 -6.62 3.26 11.05
CA ARG A 296 -7.07 3.69 9.72
C ARG A 296 -6.13 4.75 9.17
N VAL A 297 -6.07 4.84 7.84
CA VAL A 297 -5.40 5.97 7.18
C VAL A 297 -6.33 7.19 7.25
N PRO A 298 -5.91 8.29 7.92
CA PRO A 298 -6.75 9.47 8.06
C PRO A 298 -6.69 10.34 6.80
N ALA A 299 -7.73 11.12 6.53
CA ALA A 299 -7.86 11.91 5.30
C ALA A 299 -6.74 12.95 5.14
N GLU A 300 -6.15 13.38 6.26
CA GLU A 300 -5.03 14.29 6.40
C GLU A 300 -3.78 13.83 5.63
N ILE A 301 -3.64 12.53 5.34
CA ILE A 301 -2.49 11.98 4.59
C ILE A 301 -2.45 12.50 3.14
N LEU A 302 -3.62 12.64 2.52
CA LEU A 302 -3.77 13.11 1.14
C LEU A 302 -4.48 14.46 1.04
N ALA A 303 -4.78 15.11 2.16
CA ALA A 303 -5.42 16.41 2.16
C ALA A 303 -4.51 17.50 1.58
N ASN A 304 -5.11 18.50 0.92
CA ASN A 304 -4.39 19.67 0.44
C ASN A 304 -4.07 20.62 1.62
N THR A 305 -2.92 20.43 2.26
CA THR A 305 -2.48 21.19 3.44
C THR A 305 -1.05 21.69 3.28
N SER A 306 -0.63 22.65 4.10
CA SER A 306 0.76 23.12 4.13
C SER A 306 1.76 22.02 4.48
N ASP A 307 1.37 21.04 5.30
CA ASP A 307 2.21 19.91 5.67
C ASP A 307 2.44 18.95 4.50
N ASN A 308 1.46 18.83 3.60
CA ASN A 308 1.55 17.98 2.40
C ASN A 308 2.06 18.74 1.16
N ALA A 309 2.30 20.04 1.25
CA ALA A 309 2.70 20.87 0.10
C ALA A 309 4.01 20.38 -0.55
N GLY A 310 4.91 19.77 0.22
CA GLY A 310 6.17 19.21 -0.29
C GLY A 310 6.02 17.99 -1.21
N PHE A 311 4.82 17.39 -1.28
CA PHE A 311 4.50 16.31 -2.21
C PHE A 311 3.97 16.80 -3.56
N CYS A 312 3.76 18.11 -3.72
CA CYS A 312 3.20 18.69 -4.93
C CYS A 312 4.31 19.17 -5.85
N ILE A 313 4.59 18.39 -6.90
CA ILE A 313 5.63 18.68 -7.89
C ILE A 313 4.95 19.12 -9.20
N PRO A 314 5.30 20.28 -9.79
CA PRO A 314 6.21 21.32 -9.28
C PRO A 314 5.62 22.11 -8.09
N GLU A 315 6.49 22.80 -7.34
CA GLU A 315 6.15 23.48 -6.08
C GLU A 315 4.90 24.37 -6.20
N GLY A 316 3.98 24.23 -5.24
CA GLY A 316 2.75 25.02 -5.17
C GLY A 316 1.61 24.53 -6.08
N ASN A 317 1.80 23.46 -6.86
CA ASN A 317 0.79 22.94 -7.79
C ASN A 317 0.17 21.61 -7.32
N CYS A 318 -0.53 21.63 -6.18
CA CYS A 318 -1.26 20.46 -5.70
C CYS A 318 -2.55 20.25 -6.50
N LEU A 319 -2.81 19.02 -6.94
CA LEU A 319 -4.01 18.69 -7.72
C LEU A 319 -5.31 18.81 -6.91
N GLY A 320 -5.27 18.68 -5.59
CA GLY A 320 -6.45 18.65 -4.70
C GLY A 320 -6.30 17.72 -3.51
N SER A 321 -7.33 17.64 -2.67
CA SER A 321 -7.37 16.68 -1.56
C SER A 321 -7.73 15.27 -2.05
N GLY A 322 -7.11 14.25 -1.46
CA GLY A 322 -7.38 12.82 -1.67
C GLY A 322 -6.65 12.19 -2.86
N VAL A 323 -5.71 12.92 -3.48
CA VAL A 323 -4.92 12.43 -4.62
C VAL A 323 -3.43 12.80 -4.44
N LEU A 324 -2.54 11.97 -4.97
CA LEU A 324 -1.08 12.17 -4.92
C LEU A 324 -0.47 11.92 -6.30
N ASN A 325 0.23 12.91 -6.84
CA ASN A 325 1.01 12.73 -8.07
C ASN A 325 2.29 11.94 -7.75
N VAL A 326 2.42 10.74 -8.31
CA VAL A 326 3.57 9.85 -8.08
C VAL A 326 4.42 9.67 -9.34
N SER A 327 4.27 10.54 -10.33
CA SER A 327 5.01 10.49 -11.60
C SER A 327 6.52 10.34 -11.40
N ILE A 328 7.09 11.05 -10.42
CA ILE A 328 8.53 11.06 -10.13
C ILE A 328 9.11 9.68 -9.78
N CYS A 329 8.34 8.82 -9.09
CA CYS A 329 8.79 7.47 -8.72
C CYS A 329 8.33 6.40 -9.72
N LYS A 330 7.57 6.78 -10.76
CA LYS A 330 7.04 5.88 -11.79
C LYS A 330 7.55 6.25 -13.19
N ASN A 331 8.84 6.56 -13.28
CA ASN A 331 9.54 6.87 -14.54
C ASN A 331 8.89 8.01 -15.34
N GLY A 332 8.31 9.02 -14.68
CA GLY A 332 7.68 10.16 -15.34
C GLY A 332 6.30 9.87 -15.94
N ALA A 333 5.74 8.68 -15.76
CA ALA A 333 4.36 8.38 -16.18
C ALA A 333 3.36 9.28 -15.42
N PRO A 334 2.26 9.75 -16.04
CA PRO A 334 1.30 10.66 -15.40
C PRO A 334 0.37 9.94 -14.40
N ILE A 335 0.93 9.15 -13.50
CA ILE A 335 0.21 8.33 -12.51
C ILE A 335 -0.14 9.15 -11.27
N ILE A 336 -1.41 9.09 -10.89
CA ILE A 336 -1.97 9.71 -9.69
C ILE A 336 -2.54 8.62 -8.79
N MET A 337 -2.08 8.56 -7.54
CA MET A 337 -2.61 7.65 -6.53
C MET A 337 -3.80 8.29 -5.80
N SER A 338 -4.80 7.49 -5.46
CA SER A 338 -5.92 7.88 -4.58
C SER A 338 -6.39 6.70 -3.76
N PHE A 339 -7.41 6.89 -2.91
CA PHE A 339 -8.21 5.77 -2.41
C PHE A 339 -9.27 5.33 -3.44
N PRO A 340 -9.81 4.10 -3.32
CA PRO A 340 -10.83 3.60 -4.25
C PRO A 340 -12.05 4.53 -4.35
N HIS A 341 -12.55 4.71 -5.59
CA HIS A 341 -13.62 5.64 -5.96
C HIS A 341 -13.42 7.08 -5.47
N PHE A 342 -12.16 7.49 -5.26
CA PHE A 342 -11.81 8.78 -4.67
C PHE A 342 -12.39 8.99 -3.26
N TYR A 343 -12.47 7.94 -2.46
CA TYR A 343 -12.76 8.05 -1.02
C TYR A 343 -11.79 9.02 -0.33
N GLN A 344 -12.29 9.83 0.61
CA GLN A 344 -11.55 10.92 1.28
C GLN A 344 -10.99 12.03 0.33
N ALA A 345 -11.47 12.12 -0.91
CA ALA A 345 -11.05 13.16 -1.86
C ALA A 345 -12.07 14.29 -2.03
N ASP A 346 -11.65 15.38 -2.69
CA ASP A 346 -12.57 16.44 -3.11
C ASP A 346 -13.69 15.89 -4.01
N GLU A 347 -14.95 16.29 -3.78
CA GLU A 347 -16.13 15.81 -4.51
C GLU A 347 -16.06 16.00 -6.03
N ARG A 348 -15.25 16.96 -6.51
CA ARG A 348 -15.05 17.19 -7.95
C ARG A 348 -14.36 16.02 -8.66
N PHE A 349 -13.54 15.23 -7.96
CA PHE A 349 -12.94 14.04 -8.56
C PHE A 349 -13.98 12.94 -8.76
N VAL A 350 -14.86 12.76 -7.78
CA VAL A 350 -16.01 11.84 -7.86
C VAL A 350 -16.97 12.29 -8.96
N SER A 351 -17.34 13.58 -8.97
CA SER A 351 -18.33 14.13 -9.89
C SER A 351 -17.84 14.26 -11.35
N ALA A 352 -16.52 14.23 -11.56
CA ALA A 352 -15.94 14.30 -12.90
C ALA A 352 -16.18 13.02 -13.72
N ILE A 353 -16.51 11.89 -13.06
CA ILE A 353 -16.55 10.57 -13.67
C ILE A 353 -17.76 9.80 -13.14
N GLU A 354 -18.67 9.46 -14.04
CA GLU A 354 -19.85 8.65 -13.72
C GLU A 354 -19.43 7.20 -13.48
N GLY A 355 -19.88 6.62 -12.35
CA GLY A 355 -19.46 5.30 -11.85
C GLY A 355 -18.62 5.36 -10.56
N MET A 356 -18.21 6.55 -10.12
CA MET A 356 -17.52 6.73 -8.83
C MET A 356 -18.52 6.81 -7.67
N HIS A 357 -18.49 5.84 -6.76
CA HIS A 357 -19.41 5.73 -5.62
C HIS A 357 -18.62 5.43 -4.32
N PRO A 358 -17.88 6.41 -3.76
CA PRO A 358 -17.08 6.18 -2.57
C PRO A 358 -17.95 5.85 -1.35
N ASN A 359 -17.62 4.76 -0.66
CA ASN A 359 -18.17 4.43 0.65
C ASN A 359 -17.04 4.01 1.60
N LYS A 360 -17.27 4.13 2.90
CA LYS A 360 -16.22 3.91 3.90
C LYS A 360 -15.87 2.44 4.02
N GLU A 361 -16.87 1.59 4.13
CA GLU A 361 -16.74 0.16 4.43
C GLU A 361 -15.88 -0.58 3.37
N ASP A 362 -16.10 -0.28 2.09
CA ASP A 362 -15.44 -0.96 0.98
C ASP A 362 -14.13 -0.28 0.55
N HIS A 363 -13.95 1.02 0.83
CA HIS A 363 -12.83 1.80 0.28
C HIS A 363 -11.86 2.36 1.32
N GLU A 364 -12.13 2.23 2.61
CA GLU A 364 -11.15 2.60 3.64
C GLU A 364 -9.97 1.61 3.69
N THR A 365 -8.78 2.13 3.99
CA THR A 365 -7.65 1.28 4.41
C THR A 365 -7.63 1.17 5.93
N PHE A 366 -7.62 -0.06 6.43
CA PHE A 366 -7.52 -0.33 7.86
C PHE A 366 -6.59 -1.50 8.17
N VAL A 367 -6.12 -1.54 9.41
CA VAL A 367 -5.34 -2.64 9.98
C VAL A 367 -5.76 -2.87 11.43
N ASP A 368 -6.08 -4.12 11.76
CA ASP A 368 -6.43 -4.58 13.09
C ASP A 368 -5.20 -5.24 13.72
N ILE A 369 -4.60 -4.55 14.68
CA ILE A 369 -3.31 -4.92 15.28
C ILE A 369 -3.55 -5.42 16.71
N ASN A 370 -2.96 -6.56 17.07
CA ASN A 370 -2.96 -6.99 18.47
C ASN A 370 -2.09 -6.03 19.30
N PRO A 371 -2.66 -5.34 20.31
CA PRO A 371 -1.91 -4.29 21.02
C PRO A 371 -0.77 -4.83 21.86
N LEU A 372 -0.83 -6.08 22.32
CA LEU A 372 0.24 -6.67 23.12
C LEU A 372 1.46 -7.01 22.26
N THR A 373 1.22 -7.64 21.10
CA THR A 373 2.31 -8.20 20.28
C THR A 373 2.73 -7.35 19.09
N GLY A 374 1.91 -6.40 18.63
CA GLY A 374 2.16 -5.66 17.40
C GLY A 374 1.92 -6.46 16.11
N ILE A 375 1.37 -7.68 16.24
CA ILE A 375 1.06 -8.56 15.10
C ILE A 375 -0.26 -8.13 14.46
N ILE A 376 -0.29 -8.08 13.13
CA ILE A 376 -1.49 -7.81 12.34
C ILE A 376 -2.38 -9.06 12.33
N LEU A 377 -3.64 -8.89 12.72
CA LEU A 377 -4.64 -9.97 12.75
C LEU A 377 -5.55 -9.96 11.53
N LYS A 378 -5.92 -8.76 11.07
CA LYS A 378 -6.75 -8.53 9.89
C LYS A 378 -6.36 -7.19 9.27
N ALA A 379 -6.31 -7.09 7.96
CA ALA A 379 -6.00 -5.83 7.29
C ALA A 379 -6.66 -5.79 5.91
N ALA A 380 -6.93 -4.56 5.45
CA ALA A 380 -7.29 -4.28 4.07
C ALA A 380 -6.58 -2.99 3.66
N LYS A 381 -5.49 -3.14 2.89
CA LYS A 381 -4.76 -2.03 2.27
C LYS A 381 -5.34 -1.80 0.89
N ARG A 382 -5.92 -0.61 0.69
CA ARG A 382 -6.68 -0.28 -0.52
C ARG A 382 -6.17 1.03 -1.11
N PHE A 383 -5.86 1.01 -2.39
CA PHE A 383 -5.48 2.20 -3.14
C PHE A 383 -5.85 2.05 -4.61
N GLN A 384 -5.94 3.18 -5.29
CA GLN A 384 -6.37 3.32 -6.67
C GLN A 384 -5.29 3.96 -7.52
N ILE A 385 -5.06 3.40 -8.69
CA ILE A 385 -4.19 3.92 -9.73
C ILE A 385 -5.06 4.70 -10.72
N ASN A 386 -4.70 5.96 -10.90
CA ASN A 386 -5.34 6.86 -11.83
C ASN A 386 -4.29 7.46 -12.78
N ILE A 387 -4.76 8.03 -13.88
CA ILE A 387 -3.94 8.70 -14.88
C ILE A 387 -4.43 10.14 -15.02
N TYR A 388 -3.51 11.09 -14.90
CA TYR A 388 -3.81 12.48 -15.22
C TYR A 388 -3.91 12.65 -16.74
N VAL A 389 -5.06 13.11 -17.21
CA VAL A 389 -5.31 13.29 -18.65
C VAL A 389 -5.81 14.71 -18.90
N LYS A 390 -5.38 15.29 -20.02
CA LYS A 390 -5.73 16.63 -20.47
C LYS A 390 -5.70 16.70 -22.00
N LYS A 391 -6.46 17.63 -22.56
CA LYS A 391 -6.32 18.01 -23.97
C LYS A 391 -4.94 18.60 -24.24
N LEU A 392 -4.34 18.21 -25.37
CA LEU A 392 -3.11 18.76 -25.90
C LEU A 392 -3.29 19.03 -27.39
N ASP A 393 -3.18 20.29 -27.81
CA ASP A 393 -3.45 20.69 -29.21
C ASP A 393 -2.50 20.03 -30.22
N ASP A 394 -1.27 19.70 -29.79
CA ASP A 394 -0.27 19.04 -30.64
C ASP A 394 -0.49 17.53 -30.76
N PHE A 395 -1.33 16.93 -29.91
CA PHE A 395 -1.58 15.49 -29.88
C PHE A 395 -3.05 15.21 -30.17
N VAL A 396 -3.34 14.95 -31.45
CA VAL A 396 -4.70 14.69 -31.96
C VAL A 396 -5.38 13.51 -31.26
N GLU A 397 -4.60 12.59 -30.72
CA GLU A 397 -5.07 11.43 -29.94
C GLU A 397 -5.85 11.87 -28.70
N THR A 398 -5.54 13.05 -28.13
CA THR A 398 -6.23 13.57 -26.95
C THR A 398 -7.62 14.14 -27.24
N GLY A 399 -7.92 14.47 -28.49
CA GLY A 399 -9.19 15.07 -28.90
C GLY A 399 -9.56 16.31 -28.06
N ASP A 400 -10.82 16.39 -27.66
CA ASP A 400 -11.37 17.41 -26.76
C ASP A 400 -11.57 16.88 -25.33
N ILE A 401 -10.75 15.92 -24.90
CA ILE A 401 -10.88 15.31 -23.58
C ILE A 401 -10.76 16.36 -22.46
N ARG A 402 -11.60 16.22 -21.43
CA ARG A 402 -11.55 17.07 -20.24
C ARG A 402 -10.26 16.83 -19.45
N THR A 403 -9.77 17.89 -18.81
CA THR A 403 -8.69 17.75 -17.82
C THR A 403 -9.23 17.10 -16.55
N MET A 404 -8.74 15.90 -16.22
CA MET A 404 -9.22 15.12 -15.07
C MET A 404 -8.22 14.05 -14.60
N VAL A 405 -8.49 13.50 -13.42
CA VAL A 405 -7.80 12.32 -12.87
C VAL A 405 -8.66 11.11 -13.19
N PHE A 406 -8.23 10.28 -14.14
CA PHE A 406 -9.00 9.18 -14.71
C PHE A 406 -8.66 7.84 -14.03
N PRO A 407 -9.62 7.10 -13.44
CA PRO A 407 -9.36 5.89 -12.70
C PRO A 407 -9.15 4.72 -13.66
N VAL A 408 -8.13 3.90 -13.38
CA VAL A 408 -7.81 2.70 -14.18
C VAL A 408 -8.20 1.44 -13.41
N MET A 409 -7.72 1.34 -12.18
CA MET A 409 -8.03 0.22 -11.28
C MET A 409 -7.77 0.61 -9.84
N TYR A 410 -8.39 -0.10 -8.91
CA TYR A 410 -7.98 -0.14 -7.52
C TYR A 410 -7.70 -1.57 -7.10
N LEU A 411 -7.07 -1.72 -5.94
CA LEU A 411 -6.83 -3.03 -5.35
C LEU A 411 -7.15 -3.06 -3.87
N ASN A 412 -7.37 -4.28 -3.38
CA ASN A 412 -7.50 -4.61 -1.97
C ASN A 412 -6.48 -5.71 -1.63
N GLU A 413 -5.42 -5.33 -0.91
CA GLU A 413 -4.38 -6.20 -0.39
C GLU A 413 -4.68 -6.48 1.09
N GLY A 414 -5.05 -7.71 1.42
CA GLY A 414 -5.51 -8.03 2.77
C GLY A 414 -5.51 -9.51 3.10
N THR A 415 -5.84 -9.81 4.35
CA THR A 415 -6.09 -11.21 4.75
C THR A 415 -7.40 -11.68 4.15
N ALA A 416 -7.52 -12.98 3.82
CA ALA A 416 -8.74 -13.54 3.25
C ALA A 416 -9.98 -13.11 4.05
N ASP A 417 -10.95 -12.54 3.34
CA ASP A 417 -12.23 -12.13 3.91
C ASP A 417 -13.01 -13.36 4.40
N GLU A 418 -13.66 -13.26 5.55
CA GLU A 418 -14.52 -14.31 6.13
C GLU A 418 -15.74 -14.64 5.23
N ARG A 419 -15.97 -13.86 4.18
CA ARG A 419 -16.97 -14.13 3.13
C ARG A 419 -16.55 -15.25 2.16
N ALA A 420 -15.28 -15.68 2.16
CA ALA A 420 -14.87 -16.88 1.46
C ALA A 420 -15.23 -18.12 2.31
N PRO A 421 -15.98 -19.10 1.79
CA PRO A 421 -16.27 -20.31 2.54
C PRO A 421 -14.95 -21.02 2.84
N LEU A 422 -14.59 -21.10 4.12
CA LEU A 422 -13.51 -21.96 4.62
C LEU A 422 -13.73 -23.36 4.07
N ILE A 423 -12.92 -23.75 3.08
CA ILE A 423 -12.81 -25.13 2.64
C ILE A 423 -12.28 -25.89 3.86
N ARG A 424 -13.18 -26.58 4.54
CA ARG A 424 -12.85 -27.60 5.52
C ARG A 424 -12.18 -28.75 4.75
N THR A 425 -10.87 -28.86 4.83
CA THR A 425 -10.17 -30.14 4.63
C THR A 425 -9.94 -30.81 5.97
#